data_AF-A0A820F3Z3-F1
#
_entry.id   AF-A0A820F3Z3-F1
#
_cell.length_a   1.000
_cell.length_b   1.000
_cell.length_c   1.000
_cell.angle_alpha   90.00
_cell.angle_beta   90.00
_cell.angle_gamma   90.00
#
_symmetry.space_group_name_H-M   'P 1'
#
loop_
_entity.id
_entity.type
_entity.pdbx_description
1 polymer ?
#
loop_
_entity_poly.entity_id
_entity_poly.type
_entity_poly.pdbx_seq_one_letter_code
_entity_poly.pdbx_strand_id
1 'polypeptide(L)'
;MQHNYLTFLGHIIVSHWLLINIMFNYIQCTRVDPGSSPNFGRKQPYDFDKANRDLMKIHQAHIDKNNNTKSKEVTILNLTNDDSDYTQLSDKTPLNASNSILNTKINSQNICRKCIFPKPTRAHHCSICAKCILNQDHHCPWINNCVGHLNHRYFFQFCFFLTIGAFYAATLGFSEFQHFLFGRKAF
;
A
#
# COMPACT_ATOMS: atom_id res chain seq x y z
N MET A 1 -21.22 12.53 -49.16
CA MET A 1 -22.21 11.73 -48.41
C MET A 1 -21.56 10.55 -47.68
N GLN A 2 -20.97 9.57 -48.37
CA GLN A 2 -20.39 8.36 -47.73
C GLN A 2 -19.19 8.62 -46.80
N HIS A 3 -18.27 9.53 -47.16
CA HIS A 3 -17.14 9.90 -46.29
C HIS A 3 -17.58 10.46 -44.93
N ASN A 4 -18.66 11.24 -44.89
CA ASN A 4 -19.17 11.84 -43.65
C ASN A 4 -19.80 10.78 -42.74
N TYR A 5 -20.40 9.73 -43.32
CA TYR A 5 -21.00 8.64 -42.56
C TYR A 5 -19.94 7.75 -41.88
N LEU A 6 -18.87 7.40 -42.60
CA LEU A 6 -17.79 6.58 -42.04
C LEU A 6 -17.08 7.29 -40.87
N THR A 7 -16.79 8.58 -41.02
CA THR A 7 -16.20 9.40 -39.95
C THR A 7 -17.13 9.47 -38.75
N PHE A 8 -18.42 9.72 -38.96
CA PHE A 8 -19.43 9.75 -37.91
C PHE A 8 -19.52 8.41 -37.14
N LEU A 9 -19.56 7.28 -37.87
CA LEU A 9 -19.56 5.96 -37.27
C LEU A 9 -18.27 5.70 -36.47
N GLY A 10 -17.12 6.13 -36.98
CA GLY A 10 -15.85 6.08 -36.26
C GLY A 10 -15.90 6.83 -34.93
N HIS A 11 -16.48 8.03 -34.91
CA HIS A 11 -16.65 8.79 -33.68
C HIS A 11 -17.56 8.09 -32.66
N ILE A 12 -18.66 7.48 -33.12
CA ILE A 12 -19.54 6.69 -32.26
C ILE A 12 -18.77 5.55 -31.62
N ILE A 13 -18.02 4.76 -32.41
CA ILE A 13 -17.28 3.60 -31.93
C ILE A 13 -16.25 4.02 -30.87
N VAL A 14 -15.43 5.04 -31.17
CA VAL A 14 -14.41 5.54 -30.24
C VAL A 14 -15.04 6.09 -28.97
N SER A 15 -16.11 6.87 -29.07
CA SER A 15 -16.82 7.44 -27.92
C SER A 15 -17.37 6.34 -27.00
N HIS A 16 -18.00 5.31 -27.58
CA HIS A 16 -18.53 4.19 -26.80
C HIS A 16 -17.42 3.38 -26.13
N TRP A 17 -16.32 3.12 -26.83
CA TRP A 17 -15.18 2.42 -26.26
C TRP A 17 -14.57 3.18 -25.07
N LEU A 18 -14.41 4.50 -25.18
CA LEU A 18 -13.97 5.34 -24.08
C LEU A 18 -14.96 5.31 -22.92
N LEU A 19 -16.26 5.48 -23.20
CA LEU A 19 -17.30 5.49 -22.17
C LEU A 19 -17.36 4.17 -21.40
N ILE A 20 -17.30 3.03 -22.09
CA ILE A 20 -17.28 1.70 -21.46
C ILE A 20 -16.09 1.58 -20.50
N ASN A 21 -14.90 2.02 -20.91
CA ASN A 21 -13.71 1.98 -20.08
C ASN A 21 -13.79 2.92 -18.87
N ILE A 22 -14.33 4.13 -19.03
CA ILE A 22 -14.56 5.06 -17.91
C ILE A 22 -15.55 4.44 -16.92
N MET A 23 -16.68 3.94 -17.41
CA MET A 23 -17.73 3.36 -16.57
C MET A 23 -17.24 2.12 -15.83
N PHE A 24 -16.56 1.20 -16.52
CA PHE A 24 -15.98 0.01 -15.90
C PHE A 24 -15.02 0.37 -14.77
N ASN A 25 -14.04 1.25 -15.02
CA ASN A 25 -13.06 1.59 -14.00
C ASN A 25 -13.68 2.38 -12.85
N TYR A 26 -14.64 3.27 -13.11
CA TYR A 26 -15.40 3.96 -12.07
C TYR A 26 -16.17 2.98 -11.16
N ILE A 27 -16.86 2.01 -11.77
CA ILE A 27 -17.53 0.93 -11.03
C ILE A 27 -16.54 0.15 -10.15
N GLN A 28 -15.35 -0.17 -10.68
CA GLN A 28 -14.35 -0.89 -9.90
C GLN A 28 -13.79 -0.02 -8.76
N CYS A 29 -13.61 1.29 -8.95
CA CYS A 29 -13.20 2.19 -7.86
C CYS A 29 -14.20 2.23 -6.71
N THR A 30 -15.49 2.26 -7.03
CA THR A 30 -16.58 2.38 -6.05
C THR A 30 -16.86 1.06 -5.33
N ARG A 31 -16.73 -0.09 -6.02
CA ARG A 31 -17.13 -1.39 -5.49
C ARG A 31 -16.00 -2.25 -4.94
N VAL A 32 -14.76 -2.09 -5.44
CA VAL A 32 -13.63 -2.87 -4.94
C VAL A 32 -13.21 -2.32 -3.58
N ASP A 33 -13.10 -3.21 -2.60
CA ASP A 33 -12.56 -2.86 -1.29
C ASP A 33 -11.09 -2.39 -1.45
N PRO A 34 -10.71 -1.23 -0.89
CA PRO A 34 -9.37 -0.66 -1.10
C PRO A 34 -8.24 -1.40 -0.39
N GLY A 35 -8.49 -2.53 0.27
CA GLY A 35 -7.54 -3.23 1.12
C GLY A 35 -7.77 -2.89 2.60
N SER A 36 -9.02 -2.88 3.03
CA SER A 36 -9.42 -2.71 4.42
C SER A 36 -8.86 -3.86 5.26
N SER A 37 -8.32 -3.55 6.44
CA SER A 37 -7.85 -4.60 7.35
C SER A 37 -9.03 -5.50 7.77
N PRO A 38 -8.90 -6.84 7.68
CA PRO A 38 -10.02 -7.80 7.82
C PRO A 38 -10.62 -7.89 9.23
N ASN A 39 -10.14 -7.12 10.21
CA ASN A 39 -10.66 -7.12 11.58
C ASN A 39 -11.64 -5.97 11.84
N PHE A 40 -12.55 -5.75 10.89
CA PHE A 40 -13.70 -4.88 11.08
C PHE A 40 -14.86 -5.71 11.66
N GLY A 41 -15.16 -5.54 12.95
CA GLY A 41 -16.37 -6.09 13.59
C GLY A 41 -16.14 -7.06 14.76
N ARG A 42 -14.95 -7.67 14.90
CA ARG A 42 -14.61 -8.36 16.15
C ARG A 42 -13.99 -7.35 17.12
N LYS A 43 -14.75 -6.97 18.15
CA LYS A 43 -14.21 -6.43 19.40
C LYS A 43 -13.34 -7.49 20.10
N GLN A 44 -12.30 -8.02 19.45
CA GLN A 44 -11.24 -8.63 20.22
C GLN A 44 -10.28 -7.50 20.56
N PRO A 45 -10.18 -7.11 21.84
CA PRO A 45 -9.11 -6.22 22.26
C PRO A 45 -7.81 -6.82 21.73
N TYR A 46 -6.99 -6.01 21.08
CA TYR A 46 -5.62 -6.41 20.83
C TYR A 46 -4.98 -6.74 22.18
N ASP A 47 -4.79 -8.03 22.43
CA ASP A 47 -4.25 -8.55 23.69
C ASP A 47 -2.74 -8.27 23.71
N PHE A 48 -2.41 -7.10 24.25
CA PHE A 48 -1.03 -6.65 24.43
C PHE A 48 -0.23 -7.63 25.27
N ASP A 49 -0.86 -8.28 26.26
CA ASP A 49 -0.20 -9.24 27.14
C ASP A 49 0.11 -10.53 26.39
N LYS A 50 -0.78 -11.00 25.50
CA LYS A 50 -0.49 -12.13 24.60
C LYS A 50 0.62 -11.80 23.61
N ALA A 51 0.60 -10.62 23.00
CA ALA A 51 1.66 -10.20 22.09
C ALA A 51 3.03 -10.14 22.80
N ASN A 52 3.08 -9.61 24.02
CA ASN A 52 4.31 -9.59 24.82
C ASN A 52 4.75 -10.99 25.26
N ARG A 53 3.83 -11.87 25.67
CA ARG A 53 4.15 -13.27 25.98
C ARG A 53 4.70 -14.00 24.74
N ASP A 54 4.08 -13.81 23.58
CA ASP A 54 4.52 -14.42 22.33
C ASP A 54 5.89 -13.87 21.89
N LEU A 55 6.15 -12.57 22.09
CA LEU A 55 7.47 -11.95 21.86
C LEU A 55 8.54 -12.51 22.81
N MET A 56 8.22 -12.66 24.09
CA MET A 56 9.12 -13.25 25.10
C MET A 56 9.45 -14.71 24.76
N LYS A 57 8.49 -15.49 24.26
CA LYS A 57 8.73 -16.86 23.79
C LYS A 57 9.70 -16.90 22.60
N ILE A 58 9.54 -15.97 21.65
CA ILE A 58 10.45 -15.86 20.50
C ILE A 58 11.85 -15.47 20.97
N HIS A 59 11.95 -14.50 21.89
CA HIS A 59 13.23 -14.08 22.47
C HIS A 59 13.93 -15.24 23.19
N GLN A 60 13.21 -15.99 24.02
CA GLN A 60 13.73 -17.17 24.71
C GLN A 60 14.19 -18.24 23.72
N ALA A 61 13.39 -18.53 22.68
CA ALA A 61 13.76 -19.49 21.64
C ALA A 61 15.04 -19.10 20.88
N HIS A 62 15.29 -17.80 20.67
CA HIS A 62 16.54 -17.32 20.09
C HIS A 62 17.73 -17.46 21.05
N ILE A 63 17.55 -17.18 22.35
CA ILE A 63 18.58 -17.39 23.38
C ILE A 63 18.95 -18.88 23.45
N ASP A 64 17.97 -19.76 23.52
CA ASP A 64 18.20 -21.22 23.65
C ASP A 64 18.91 -21.77 22.41
N LYS A 65 18.55 -21.28 21.21
CA LYS A 65 19.23 -21.64 19.96
C LYS A 65 20.68 -21.14 19.95
N ASN A 66 20.93 -19.91 20.41
CA ASN A 66 22.29 -19.37 20.51
C ASN A 66 23.13 -20.18 21.50
N ASN A 67 22.59 -20.49 22.69
CA ASN A 67 23.26 -21.31 23.70
C ASN A 67 23.55 -22.72 23.20
N ASN A 68 22.62 -23.39 22.51
CA ASN A 68 22.88 -24.70 21.89
C ASN A 68 23.93 -24.63 20.77
N THR A 69 23.95 -23.55 19.99
CA THR A 69 24.97 -23.36 18.94
C THR A 69 26.35 -23.13 19.55
N LYS A 70 26.44 -22.28 20.58
CA LYS A 70 27.65 -22.06 21.37
C LYS A 70 28.11 -23.34 22.08
N SER A 71 27.19 -24.14 22.60
CA SER A 71 27.50 -25.43 23.23
C SER A 71 28.12 -26.39 22.22
N LYS A 72 27.58 -26.45 20.99
CA LYS A 72 28.14 -27.25 19.90
C LYS A 72 29.50 -26.73 19.43
N GLU A 73 29.68 -25.41 19.35
CA GLU A 73 30.94 -24.78 18.95
C GLU A 73 32.02 -24.94 20.03
N VAL A 74 31.66 -24.86 21.32
CA VAL A 74 32.53 -25.14 22.48
C VAL A 74 32.87 -26.63 22.56
N THR A 75 31.94 -27.55 22.29
CA THR A 75 32.26 -28.98 22.18
C THR A 75 33.20 -29.28 21.01
N ILE A 76 33.08 -28.56 19.89
CA ILE A 76 33.99 -28.68 18.74
C ILE A 76 35.38 -28.09 19.06
N LEU A 77 35.45 -26.96 19.78
CA LEU A 77 36.71 -26.32 20.19
C LEU A 77 37.46 -27.10 21.28
N ASN A 78 36.76 -27.76 22.19
CA ASN A 78 37.37 -28.60 23.22
C ASN A 78 37.96 -29.92 22.69
N LEU A 79 37.76 -30.22 21.40
CA LEU A 79 38.44 -31.33 20.70
C LEU A 79 39.77 -30.90 20.07
N THR A 80 40.11 -29.61 20.13
CA THR A 80 41.37 -29.08 19.59
C THR A 80 42.12 -28.27 20.65
N ASN A 81 43.04 -28.97 21.30
CA ASN A 81 44.32 -28.51 21.85
C ASN A 81 44.43 -28.14 23.33
N ASP A 82 45.38 -28.86 23.92
CA ASP A 82 46.24 -28.59 25.07
C ASP A 82 46.80 -27.16 25.14
N ASP A 83 47.04 -26.77 26.39
CA ASP A 83 48.11 -25.92 26.94
C ASP A 83 48.30 -24.44 26.54
N SER A 84 48.24 -23.63 27.60
CA SER A 84 49.14 -22.51 27.95
C SER A 84 48.84 -21.06 27.51
N ASP A 85 48.79 -20.22 28.57
CA ASP A 85 49.40 -18.90 28.77
C ASP A 85 48.81 -17.59 28.18
N TYR A 86 48.94 -16.56 29.02
CA TYR A 86 48.53 -15.15 28.97
C TYR A 86 48.82 -14.40 27.66
N THR A 87 47.95 -13.46 27.25
CA THR A 87 48.20 -12.00 27.37
C THR A 87 47.05 -11.15 26.79
N GLN A 88 46.87 -9.98 27.41
CA GLN A 88 45.99 -8.89 26.96
C GLN A 88 46.48 -8.27 25.64
N LEU A 89 45.58 -8.06 24.68
CA LEU A 89 45.79 -7.13 23.57
C LEU A 89 44.49 -6.38 23.23
N SER A 90 44.61 -5.06 23.36
CA SER A 90 43.79 -3.93 22.89
C SER A 90 42.64 -4.16 21.89
N ASP A 91 41.62 -3.32 22.08
CA ASP A 91 40.79 -2.70 21.04
C ASP A 91 39.93 -3.61 20.15
N LYS A 92 38.69 -3.76 20.59
CA LYS A 92 37.45 -3.30 19.92
C LYS A 92 36.31 -3.96 20.68
N THR A 93 35.65 -3.22 21.56
CA THR A 93 34.32 -3.65 22.02
C THR A 93 33.45 -3.85 20.78
N PRO A 94 33.00 -5.08 20.45
CA PRO A 94 31.96 -5.19 19.46
C PRO A 94 30.75 -4.56 20.12
N LEU A 95 30.22 -3.48 19.51
CA LEU A 95 28.85 -3.06 19.76
C LEU A 95 27.99 -4.27 19.43
N ASN A 96 27.65 -5.04 20.46
CA ASN A 96 26.96 -6.30 20.35
C ASN A 96 25.66 -6.06 19.57
N ALA A 97 25.59 -6.62 18.37
CA ALA A 97 24.43 -6.65 17.47
C ALA A 97 23.14 -7.18 18.15
N SER A 98 23.26 -7.70 19.37
CA SER A 98 22.17 -8.01 20.29
C SER A 98 21.29 -6.80 20.62
N ASN A 99 21.84 -5.58 20.67
CA ASN A 99 21.07 -4.38 21.00
C ASN A 99 20.35 -3.75 19.79
N SER A 100 20.70 -4.11 18.54
CA SER A 100 19.95 -3.65 17.36
C SER A 100 18.71 -4.51 17.11
N ILE A 101 18.75 -5.80 17.47
CA ILE A 101 17.61 -6.70 17.37
C ILE A 101 16.61 -6.48 18.53
N LEU A 102 17.10 -6.13 19.72
CA LEU A 102 16.26 -5.72 20.87
C LEU A 102 15.51 -4.41 20.62
N ASN A 103 15.94 -3.62 19.63
CA ASN A 103 15.27 -2.41 19.16
C ASN A 103 14.32 -2.65 17.99
N THR A 104 13.84 -3.89 17.78
CA THR A 104 12.48 -4.06 17.24
C THR A 104 11.49 -3.69 18.35
N LYS A 105 11.59 -2.43 18.78
CA LYS A 105 10.54 -1.68 19.44
C LYS A 105 9.30 -2.04 18.64
N ILE A 106 8.36 -2.80 19.21
CA ILE A 106 6.99 -2.76 18.72
C ILE A 106 6.63 -1.29 18.88
N ASN A 107 6.90 -0.53 17.82
CA ASN A 107 6.77 0.90 17.83
C ASN A 107 5.29 1.08 18.11
N SER A 108 4.94 1.61 19.28
CA SER A 108 3.56 1.93 19.64
C SER A 108 2.90 2.85 18.59
N GLN A 109 3.70 3.43 17.69
CA GLN A 109 3.30 4.13 16.47
C GLN A 109 2.64 3.25 15.39
N ASN A 110 2.85 1.93 15.43
CA ASN A 110 2.30 0.96 14.46
C ASN A 110 0.97 0.37 14.93
N ILE A 111 0.32 0.91 15.96
CA ILE A 111 -1.04 0.52 16.35
C ILE A 111 -1.98 1.66 15.97
N CYS A 112 -3.08 1.33 15.29
CA CYS A 112 -4.14 2.30 15.08
C CYS A 112 -4.87 2.55 16.41
N ARG A 113 -4.82 3.77 16.94
CA ARG A 113 -5.53 4.13 18.18
C ARG A 113 -7.05 3.98 18.10
N LYS A 114 -7.63 4.19 16.91
CA LYS A 114 -9.08 4.11 16.67
C LYS A 114 -9.57 2.68 16.47
N CYS A 115 -8.80 1.86 15.74
CA CYS A 115 -9.14 0.45 15.49
C CYS A 115 -8.58 -0.49 16.56
N ILE A 116 -7.67 -0.02 17.42
CA ILE A 116 -6.97 -0.81 18.46
C ILE A 116 -6.39 -2.09 17.86
N PHE A 117 -5.71 -1.95 16.71
CA PHE A 117 -5.16 -3.08 15.96
C PHE A 117 -3.79 -2.71 15.37
N PRO A 118 -2.84 -3.66 15.28
CA PRO A 118 -1.57 -3.46 14.59
C PRO A 118 -1.80 -3.05 13.14
N LYS A 119 -1.32 -1.86 12.81
CA LYS A 119 -1.38 -1.25 11.51
C LYS A 119 -0.36 -1.95 10.59
N PRO A 120 -0.79 -2.62 9.51
CA PRO A 120 0.15 -3.12 8.50
C PRO A 120 1.02 -1.97 7.98
N THR A 121 2.21 -2.29 7.49
CA THR A 121 3.11 -1.30 6.90
C THR A 121 2.38 -0.49 5.83
N ARG A 122 2.59 0.84 5.85
CA ARG A 122 1.95 1.80 4.94
C ARG A 122 0.41 1.84 4.96
N ALA A 123 -0.28 1.12 5.85
CA ALA A 123 -1.72 1.35 6.01
C ALA A 123 -1.95 2.78 6.55
N HIS A 124 -3.16 3.33 6.53
CA HIS A 124 -3.55 4.53 7.28
C HIS A 124 -5.02 4.40 7.71
N HIS A 125 -5.41 5.07 8.80
CA HIS A 125 -6.80 5.06 9.25
C HIS A 125 -7.55 6.20 8.56
N CYS A 126 -8.56 5.86 7.77
CA CYS A 126 -9.49 6.84 7.22
C CYS A 126 -10.61 7.10 8.25
N SER A 127 -10.72 8.33 8.74
CA SER A 127 -11.80 8.71 9.66
C SER A 127 -13.18 8.65 9.04
N ILE A 128 -13.28 8.88 7.71
CA ILE A 128 -14.55 8.90 6.98
C ILE A 128 -15.07 7.47 6.79
N CYS A 129 -14.22 6.56 6.32
CA CYS A 129 -14.58 5.15 6.20
C CYS A 129 -14.53 4.40 7.54
N ALA A 130 -14.06 5.06 8.61
CA ALA A 130 -13.85 4.51 9.96
C ALA A 130 -12.98 3.24 10.04
N LYS A 131 -12.13 2.98 9.03
CA LYS A 131 -11.35 1.74 8.90
C LYS A 131 -9.91 2.00 8.47
N CYS A 132 -9.02 1.07 8.79
CA CYS A 132 -7.64 1.09 8.30
C CYS A 132 -7.55 0.54 6.89
N ILE A 133 -6.98 1.33 5.99
CA ILE A 133 -6.80 1.00 4.57
C ILE A 133 -5.33 0.73 4.30
N LEU A 134 -5.02 -0.39 3.65
CA LEU A 134 -3.67 -0.77 3.25
C LEU A 134 -3.15 0.14 2.14
N ASN A 135 -1.92 0.63 2.29
CA ASN A 135 -1.30 1.59 1.37
C ASN A 135 -2.28 2.70 0.95
N GLN A 136 -2.97 3.27 1.94
CA GLN A 136 -3.98 4.30 1.69
C GLN A 136 -3.32 5.47 0.97
N ASP A 137 -3.88 5.86 -0.17
CA ASP A 137 -3.55 7.11 -0.81
C ASP A 137 -4.43 8.22 -0.21
N HIS A 138 -5.74 8.20 -0.52
CA HIS A 138 -6.68 9.18 0.01
C HIS A 138 -8.11 8.62 0.12
N HIS A 139 -8.98 9.36 0.81
CA HIS A 139 -10.43 9.15 0.69
C HIS A 139 -10.94 10.06 -0.42
N CYS A 140 -11.61 9.49 -1.42
CA CYS A 140 -12.08 10.22 -2.58
C CYS A 140 -13.60 10.38 -2.51
N PRO A 141 -14.12 11.61 -2.30
CA PRO A 141 -15.56 11.86 -2.25
C PRO A 141 -16.28 11.48 -3.55
N TRP A 142 -15.59 11.60 -4.70
CA TRP A 142 -16.15 11.37 -6.03
C TRP A 142 -16.50 9.91 -6.31
N ILE A 143 -15.83 8.97 -5.64
CA ILE A 143 -16.14 7.54 -5.73
C ILE A 143 -16.77 7.02 -4.43
N ASN A 144 -16.99 7.90 -3.45
CA ASN A 144 -17.47 7.57 -2.10
C ASN A 144 -16.73 6.36 -1.48
N ASN A 145 -15.42 6.29 -1.69
CA ASN A 145 -14.58 5.17 -1.27
C ASN A 145 -13.15 5.66 -1.05
N CYS A 146 -12.37 4.91 -0.27
CA CYS A 146 -10.94 5.12 -0.21
C CYS A 146 -10.25 4.59 -1.46
N VAL A 147 -9.17 5.24 -1.87
CA VAL A 147 -8.19 4.71 -2.80
C VAL A 147 -7.05 4.10 -1.97
N GLY A 148 -6.83 2.81 -2.15
CA GLY A 148 -5.84 2.03 -1.43
C GLY A 148 -5.27 0.93 -2.31
N HIS A 149 -4.48 0.03 -1.71
CA HIS A 149 -3.67 -0.94 -2.44
C HIS A 149 -4.44 -1.73 -3.52
N LEU A 150 -5.66 -2.20 -3.21
CA LEU A 150 -6.39 -3.11 -4.09
C LEU A 150 -7.19 -2.43 -5.21
N ASN A 151 -7.56 -1.16 -5.03
CA ASN A 151 -8.33 -0.41 -6.03
C ASN A 151 -7.56 0.74 -6.71
N HIS A 152 -6.32 1.00 -6.29
CA HIS A 152 -5.47 2.06 -6.85
C HIS A 152 -5.32 1.96 -8.38
N ARG A 153 -5.16 0.74 -8.91
CA ARG A 153 -5.06 0.51 -10.37
C ARG A 153 -6.29 0.99 -11.13
N TYR A 154 -7.47 0.77 -10.58
CA TYR A 154 -8.73 1.17 -11.21
C TYR A 154 -8.90 2.69 -11.15
N PHE A 155 -8.49 3.31 -10.03
CA PHE A 155 -8.54 4.76 -9.88
C PHE A 155 -7.63 5.46 -10.89
N PHE A 156 -6.40 4.98 -11.06
CA PHE A 156 -5.50 5.49 -12.08
C PHE A 156 -6.09 5.34 -13.49
N GLN A 157 -6.60 4.16 -13.83
CA GLN A 157 -7.18 3.89 -15.14
C GLN A 157 -8.45 4.72 -15.41
N PHE A 158 -9.28 4.95 -14.38
CA PHE A 158 -10.42 5.86 -14.44
C PHE A 158 -9.99 7.29 -14.81
N CYS A 159 -9.02 7.86 -14.07
CA CYS A 159 -8.50 9.19 -14.35
C CYS A 159 -7.87 9.30 -15.76
N PHE A 160 -7.13 8.27 -16.18
CA PHE A 160 -6.52 8.22 -17.51
C PHE A 160 -7.57 8.26 -18.62
N PHE A 161 -8.56 7.37 -18.59
CA PHE A 161 -9.61 7.36 -19.62
C PHE A 161 -10.51 8.60 -19.55
N LEU A 162 -10.78 9.13 -18.36
CA LEU A 162 -11.52 10.38 -18.20
C LEU A 162 -10.78 11.55 -18.86
N THR A 163 -9.45 11.61 -18.71
CA THR A 163 -8.61 12.65 -19.33
C THR A 163 -8.64 12.55 -20.85
N ILE A 164 -8.49 11.34 -21.40
CA ILE A 164 -8.59 11.11 -22.86
C ILE A 164 -9.98 11.45 -23.38
N GLY A 165 -11.03 11.02 -22.67
CA GLY A 165 -12.42 11.33 -23.03
C GLY A 165 -12.72 12.83 -23.02
N ALA A 166 -12.21 13.55 -22.02
CA ALA A 166 -12.35 15.01 -21.95
C ALA A 166 -11.61 15.71 -23.10
N PHE A 167 -10.37 15.30 -23.40
CA PHE A 167 -9.62 15.84 -24.53
C PHE A 167 -10.33 15.56 -25.86
N TYR A 168 -10.79 14.32 -26.06
CA TYR A 168 -11.54 13.92 -27.24
C TYR A 168 -12.82 14.76 -27.41
N ALA A 169 -13.62 14.91 -26.36
CA ALA A 169 -14.82 15.76 -26.39
C ALA A 169 -14.48 17.23 -26.69
N ALA A 170 -13.40 17.77 -26.11
CA ALA A 170 -12.95 19.13 -26.39
C ALA A 170 -12.56 19.31 -27.86
N THR A 171 -11.83 18.36 -28.47
CA THR A 171 -11.47 18.44 -29.90
C THR A 171 -12.69 18.40 -30.83
N LEU A 172 -13.71 17.60 -30.51
CA LEU A 172 -14.96 17.57 -31.28
C LEU A 172 -15.78 18.84 -31.11
N GLY A 173 -15.84 19.39 -29.90
CA GLY A 173 -16.55 20.64 -29.63
C GLY A 173 -15.83 21.87 -30.16
N PHE A 174 -14.51 21.81 -30.36
CA PHE A 174 -13.70 22.97 -30.76
C PHE A 174 -14.10 23.52 -32.14
N SER A 175 -14.43 22.67 -33.11
CA SER A 175 -14.87 23.13 -34.44
C SER A 175 -16.15 23.96 -34.36
N GLU A 176 -17.14 23.47 -33.62
CA GLU A 176 -18.42 24.15 -33.40
C GLU A 176 -18.23 25.44 -32.59
N PHE A 177 -17.36 25.38 -31.57
CA PHE A 177 -17.03 26.53 -30.75
C PHE A 177 -16.35 27.64 -31.56
N GLN A 178 -15.40 27.30 -32.44
CA GLN A 178 -14.78 28.27 -33.34
C GLN A 178 -15.81 28.87 -34.30
N HIS A 179 -16.71 28.06 -34.85
CA HIS A 179 -17.79 28.56 -35.71
C HIS A 179 -18.74 29.50 -34.95
N PHE A 180 -19.09 29.18 -33.71
CA PHE A 180 -19.91 30.06 -32.87
C PHE A 180 -19.22 31.40 -32.57
N LEU A 181 -17.93 31.38 -32.23
CA LEU A 181 -17.19 32.59 -31.87
C LEU A 181 -16.83 33.49 -33.05
N PHE A 182 -16.38 32.90 -34.17
CA PHE A 182 -15.83 33.63 -35.31
C PHE A 182 -16.72 33.59 -36.56
N GLY A 183 -17.78 32.78 -36.56
CA GLY A 183 -18.72 32.62 -37.68
C GLY A 183 -19.82 33.67 -37.75
N ARG A 184 -19.89 34.63 -36.82
CA ARG A 184 -20.65 35.87 -37.03
C ARG A 184 -19.90 36.73 -38.06
N LYS A 185 -20.16 36.49 -39.34
CA LYS A 185 -19.92 37.51 -40.37
C LYS A 185 -20.79 38.72 -39.98
N ALA A 186 -20.13 39.80 -39.58
CA ALA A 186 -20.78 41.10 -39.42
C ALA A 186 -21.43 41.49 -40.76
N PHE A 187 -22.68 41.95 -40.70
CA PHE A 187 -23.35 42.62 -41.81
C PHE A 187 -22.61 43.89 -42.22
#